data_AF-A0A497QVN9-F1
#
_entry.id   AF-A0A497QVN9-F1
#
_cell.length_a   1.000
_cell.length_b   1.000
_cell.length_c   1.000
_cell.angle_alpha   90.00
_cell.angle_beta   90.00
_cell.angle_gamma   90.00
#
_symmetry.space_group_name_H-M   'P 1'
#
loop_
_entity.id
_entity.type
_entity.pdbx_description
1 polymer ?
#
loop_
_entity_poly.entity_id
_entity_poly.type
_entity_poly.pdbx_seq_one_letter_code
_entity_poly.pdbx_strand_id
1 'polypeptide(L)'
;MATIEHEGEKFMFAPDIQGPISMHTLEIILAEKPQVIMLGGPPLYLARFKVDESEVHVGLKNLEKVVEIAKFTILEHHILRSENWREEVENIFEVAERFGHKILTAAEFLGKQGTLLEAKRRMLFAENPPSRDFERWNQKSMKIKKHEKPPIRLLD
;
A
#
# COMPACT_ATOMS: atom_id res chain seq x y z
N MET A 1 3.49 2.75 13.90
CA MET A 1 2.15 2.15 14.07
C MET A 1 1.45 2.85 15.22
N ALA A 2 0.16 3.10 15.11
CA ALA A 2 -0.63 3.75 16.14
C ALA A 2 -2.00 3.08 16.25
N THR A 3 -2.48 2.92 17.48
CA THR A 3 -3.82 2.40 17.78
C THR A 3 -4.64 3.52 18.40
N ILE A 4 -5.85 3.71 17.91
CA ILE A 4 -6.83 4.66 18.43
C ILE A 4 -8.04 3.86 18.89
N GLU A 5 -8.48 4.11 20.12
CA GLU A 5 -9.67 3.49 20.69
C GLU A 5 -10.67 4.56 21.09
N HIS A 6 -11.92 4.40 20.65
CA HIS A 6 -13.02 5.29 20.98
C HIS A 6 -14.33 4.50 21.04
N GLU A 7 -15.10 4.66 22.13
CA GLU A 7 -16.39 3.99 22.33
C GLU A 7 -16.38 2.46 22.08
N GLY A 8 -15.25 1.80 22.38
CA GLY A 8 -15.08 0.36 22.20
C GLY A 8 -14.70 -0.07 20.78
N GLU A 9 -14.57 0.86 19.84
CA GLU A 9 -14.00 0.61 18.52
C GLU A 9 -12.50 0.93 18.50
N LYS A 10 -11.72 0.01 17.94
CA LYS A 10 -10.27 0.13 17.81
C LYS A 10 -9.86 0.19 16.35
N PHE A 11 -9.19 1.27 15.99
CA PHE A 11 -8.57 1.49 14.69
C PHE A 11 -7.05 1.43 14.82
N MET A 12 -6.39 0.72 13.91
CA MET A 12 -4.92 0.67 13.83
C MET A 12 -4.41 1.23 12.52
N PHE A 13 -3.46 2.16 12.59
CA PHE A 13 -2.72 2.69 11.45
C PHE A 13 -1.29 2.16 11.43
N ALA A 14 -0.94 1.41 10.40
CA ALA A 14 0.33 0.70 10.25
C ALA A 14 0.88 0.78 8.81
N PRO A 15 1.21 1.99 8.31
CA PRO A 15 1.42 2.24 6.88
C PRO A 15 2.66 1.56 6.26
N ASP A 16 3.71 1.30 7.03
CA ASP A 16 5.01 0.82 6.51
C ASP A 16 5.42 -0.53 7.11
N ILE A 17 4.51 -1.51 7.07
CA ILE A 17 4.75 -2.85 7.64
C ILE A 17 4.91 -3.97 6.59
N GLN A 18 4.48 -3.74 5.35
CA GLN A 18 4.63 -4.69 4.23
C GLN A 18 3.86 -6.02 4.43
N GLY A 19 2.60 -5.93 4.87
CA GLY A 19 1.74 -7.09 5.11
C GLY A 19 2.09 -7.88 6.37
N PRO A 20 2.22 -7.21 7.52
CA PRO A 20 3.50 -7.22 8.25
C PRO A 20 4.51 -8.32 7.86
N ILE A 21 5.62 -7.93 7.25
CA ILE A 21 6.76 -8.86 7.01
C ILE A 21 7.40 -9.35 8.32
N SER A 22 7.35 -8.53 9.37
CA SER A 22 7.90 -8.84 10.70
C SER A 22 6.88 -9.59 11.56
N MET A 23 7.28 -10.76 12.07
CA MET A 23 6.48 -11.53 13.03
C MET A 23 6.18 -10.75 14.31
N HIS A 24 7.13 -9.94 14.81
CA HIS A 24 6.89 -9.12 15.99
C HIS A 24 5.80 -8.07 15.75
N THR A 25 5.75 -7.49 14.53
CA THR A 25 4.68 -6.56 14.17
C THR A 25 3.33 -7.26 14.10
N LEU A 26 3.30 -8.47 13.53
CA LEU A 26 2.09 -9.29 13.53
C LEU A 26 1.61 -9.58 14.97
N GLU A 27 2.51 -9.98 15.88
CA GLU A 27 2.16 -10.26 17.28
C GLU A 27 1.50 -9.06 17.96
N ILE A 28 2.01 -7.84 17.73
CA ILE A 28 1.39 -6.62 18.24
C ILE A 28 -0.02 -6.44 17.67
N ILE A 29 -0.20 -6.62 16.35
CA ILE A 29 -1.53 -6.50 15.70
C ILE A 29 -2.52 -7.52 16.30
N LEU A 30 -2.08 -8.77 16.48
CA LEU A 30 -2.90 -9.85 17.03
C LEU A 30 -3.25 -9.64 18.52
N ALA A 31 -2.35 -9.03 19.28
CA ALA A 31 -2.61 -8.66 20.68
C ALA A 31 -3.60 -7.49 20.77
N GLU A 32 -3.47 -6.49 19.89
CA GLU A 32 -4.34 -5.32 19.87
C GLU A 32 -5.76 -5.63 19.41
N LYS A 33 -5.93 -6.59 18.49
CA LYS A 33 -7.25 -6.98 17.93
C LYS A 33 -8.07 -5.80 17.40
N PRO A 34 -7.54 -4.99 16.46
CA PRO A 34 -8.29 -3.87 15.90
C PRO A 34 -9.49 -4.36 15.08
N GLN A 35 -10.62 -3.67 15.18
CA GLN A 35 -11.77 -3.90 14.30
C GLN A 35 -11.49 -3.38 12.89
N VAL A 36 -10.73 -2.29 12.78
CA VAL A 36 -10.31 -1.69 11.51
C VAL A 36 -8.80 -1.49 11.52
N ILE A 37 -8.12 -1.97 10.48
CA ILE A 37 -6.68 -1.75 10.30
C ILE A 37 -6.41 -1.15 8.92
N MET A 38 -5.58 -0.11 8.85
CA MET A 38 -5.05 0.44 7.61
C MET A 38 -3.55 0.19 7.57
N LEU A 39 -3.09 -0.62 6.61
CA LEU A 39 -1.72 -1.11 6.56
C LEU A 39 -1.09 -1.03 5.17
N GLY A 40 0.24 -0.89 5.15
CA GLY A 40 1.01 -1.09 3.93
C GLY A 40 1.09 -2.58 3.60
N GLY A 41 0.57 -3.00 2.45
CA GLY A 41 0.60 -4.41 2.02
C GLY A 41 1.98 -4.86 1.53
N PRO A 42 2.20 -6.17 1.31
CA PRO A 42 3.47 -6.70 0.80
C PRO A 42 3.86 -6.08 -0.56
N PRO A 43 5.17 -5.88 -0.83
CA PRO A 43 5.65 -5.30 -2.09
C PRO A 43 5.73 -6.32 -3.23
N LEU A 44 4.57 -6.80 -3.68
CA LEU A 44 4.43 -7.82 -4.74
C LEU A 44 5.27 -7.50 -5.98
N TYR A 45 5.20 -6.26 -6.47
CA TYR A 45 5.94 -5.78 -7.65
C TYR A 45 7.48 -5.76 -7.51
N LEU A 46 8.02 -5.94 -6.29
CA LEU A 46 9.46 -6.00 -6.02
C LEU A 46 9.97 -7.42 -5.82
N ALA A 47 9.10 -8.42 -5.79
CA ALA A 47 9.49 -9.81 -5.67
C ALA A 47 10.52 -10.15 -6.76
N ARG A 48 11.63 -10.78 -6.36
CA ARG A 48 12.77 -11.18 -7.24
C ARG A 48 13.59 -10.03 -7.85
N PHE A 49 13.27 -8.77 -7.55
CA PHE A 49 14.05 -7.62 -8.03
C PHE A 49 14.78 -6.89 -6.90
N LYS A 50 14.05 -6.51 -5.84
CA LYS A 50 14.62 -5.74 -4.70
C LYS A 50 14.27 -6.32 -3.33
N VAL A 51 13.33 -7.24 -3.26
CA VAL A 51 12.90 -7.92 -2.04
C VAL A 51 12.93 -9.41 -2.29
N ASP A 52 13.38 -10.18 -1.30
CA ASP A 52 13.39 -11.64 -1.38
C ASP A 52 11.94 -12.14 -1.52
N GLU A 53 11.73 -13.14 -2.37
CA GLU A 53 10.39 -13.71 -2.58
C GLU A 53 9.87 -14.40 -1.31
N SER A 54 10.75 -14.97 -0.51
CA SER A 54 10.40 -15.56 0.78
C SER A 54 9.85 -14.52 1.75
N GLU A 55 10.41 -13.31 1.74
CA GLU A 55 9.98 -12.18 2.56
C GLU A 55 8.58 -11.69 2.17
N VAL A 56 8.31 -11.56 0.87
CA VAL A 56 6.96 -11.23 0.36
C VAL A 56 5.95 -12.31 0.77
N HIS A 57 6.35 -13.58 0.70
CA HIS A 57 5.49 -14.70 1.11
C HIS A 57 5.20 -14.70 2.62
N VAL A 58 6.18 -14.33 3.46
CA VAL A 58 5.94 -14.13 4.90
C VAL A 58 4.92 -13.01 5.11
N GLY A 59 5.05 -11.89 4.40
CA GLY A 59 4.05 -10.82 4.44
C GLY A 59 2.65 -11.29 3.99
N LEU A 60 2.54 -12.08 2.94
CA LEU A 60 1.24 -12.62 2.52
C LEU A 60 0.60 -13.52 3.58
N LYS A 61 1.38 -14.43 4.18
CA LYS A 61 0.91 -15.32 5.26
C LYS A 61 0.53 -14.56 6.52
N ASN A 62 1.26 -13.51 6.85
CA ASN A 62 0.95 -12.71 8.03
C ASN A 62 -0.26 -11.82 7.79
N LEU A 63 -0.43 -11.28 6.58
CA LEU A 63 -1.62 -10.56 6.18
C LEU A 63 -2.87 -11.45 6.28
N GLU A 64 -2.79 -12.72 5.90
CA GLU A 64 -3.88 -13.70 6.10
C GLU A 64 -4.37 -13.71 7.57
N LYS A 65 -3.44 -13.81 8.53
CA LYS A 65 -3.78 -13.78 9.97
C LYS A 65 -4.37 -12.45 10.42
N VAL A 66 -3.96 -11.33 9.81
CA VAL A 66 -4.53 -10.02 10.12
C VAL A 66 -5.98 -9.94 9.66
N VAL A 67 -6.30 -10.43 8.46
CA VAL A 67 -7.67 -10.35 7.93
C VAL A 67 -8.63 -11.30 8.65
N GLU A 68 -8.14 -12.37 9.29
CA GLU A 68 -8.94 -13.24 10.15
C GLU A 68 -9.47 -12.52 11.40
N ILE A 69 -8.79 -11.48 11.90
CA ILE A 69 -9.17 -10.81 13.15
C ILE A 69 -9.79 -9.42 12.94
N ALA A 70 -9.40 -8.71 11.87
CA ALA A 70 -9.87 -7.36 11.61
C ALA A 70 -11.08 -7.38 10.66
N LYS A 71 -12.21 -6.84 11.13
CA LYS A 71 -13.45 -6.75 10.34
C LYS A 71 -13.25 -5.98 9.04
N PHE A 72 -12.42 -4.95 9.07
CA PHE A 72 -12.02 -4.17 7.89
C PHE A 72 -10.50 -4.05 7.82
N THR A 73 -9.92 -4.56 6.73
CA THR A 73 -8.50 -4.37 6.39
C THR A 73 -8.39 -3.43 5.20
N ILE A 74 -7.81 -2.25 5.41
CA ILE A 74 -7.56 -1.23 4.39
C ILE A 74 -6.11 -1.39 3.91
N LEU A 75 -5.93 -1.90 2.69
CA LEU A 75 -4.64 -2.12 2.06
C LEU A 75 -4.14 -0.88 1.34
N GLU A 76 -2.88 -0.55 1.57
CA GLU A 76 -2.26 0.67 1.05
C GLU A 76 -0.81 0.45 0.59
N HIS A 77 -0.24 1.51 0.01
CA HIS A 77 1.19 1.64 -0.33
C HIS A 77 1.70 0.61 -1.34
N HIS A 78 2.42 -0.42 -0.89
CA HIS A 78 3.24 -1.26 -1.77
C HIS A 78 2.43 -2.26 -2.60
N ILE A 79 1.42 -2.88 -2.01
CA ILE A 79 0.57 -3.86 -2.71
C ILE A 79 -0.15 -3.22 -3.90
N LEU A 80 -0.63 -1.98 -3.73
CA LEU A 80 -1.35 -1.22 -4.76
C LEU A 80 -0.46 -0.69 -5.89
N ARG A 81 0.85 -0.97 -5.86
CA ARG A 81 1.76 -0.69 -6.98
C ARG A 81 1.88 -1.84 -7.97
N SER A 82 1.28 -2.99 -7.66
CA SER A 82 1.04 -4.04 -8.64
C SER A 82 -0.30 -3.80 -9.33
N GLU A 83 -0.34 -3.86 -10.66
CA GLU A 83 -1.59 -3.66 -11.41
C GLU A 83 -2.59 -4.79 -11.13
N ASN A 84 -2.10 -6.01 -10.90
CA ASN A 84 -2.89 -7.22 -10.66
C ASN A 84 -2.89 -7.64 -9.18
N TRP A 85 -2.71 -6.68 -8.27
CA TRP A 85 -2.55 -6.95 -6.84
C TRP A 85 -3.72 -7.75 -6.25
N ARG A 86 -4.92 -7.57 -6.81
CA ARG A 86 -6.15 -8.18 -6.32
C ARG A 86 -6.18 -9.66 -6.66
N GLU A 87 -5.79 -10.01 -7.88
CA GLU A 87 -5.61 -11.40 -8.32
C GLU A 87 -4.49 -12.08 -7.52
N GLU A 88 -3.39 -11.36 -7.26
CA GLU A 88 -2.24 -11.89 -6.52
C GLU A 88 -2.54 -12.22 -5.04
N VAL A 89 -3.62 -11.69 -4.47
CA VAL A 89 -4.04 -11.95 -3.07
C VAL A 89 -5.46 -12.49 -2.95
N GLU A 90 -6.00 -13.08 -4.01
CA GLU A 90 -7.36 -13.63 -4.07
C GLU A 90 -7.64 -14.61 -2.92
N ASN A 91 -6.67 -15.49 -2.60
CA ASN A 91 -6.77 -16.42 -1.48
C ASN A 91 -6.99 -15.73 -0.12
N ILE A 92 -6.44 -14.52 0.06
CA ILE A 92 -6.60 -13.74 1.29
C ILE A 92 -7.99 -13.11 1.34
N PHE A 93 -8.56 -12.72 0.19
CA PHE A 93 -9.96 -12.29 0.09
C PHE A 93 -10.93 -13.40 0.49
N GLU A 94 -10.70 -14.63 0.01
CA GLU A 94 -11.49 -15.81 0.40
C GLU A 94 -11.43 -16.05 1.91
N VAL A 95 -10.24 -15.90 2.52
CA VAL A 95 -10.07 -16.01 3.97
C VAL A 95 -10.93 -14.96 4.68
N ALA A 96 -10.84 -13.69 4.30
CA ALA A 96 -11.64 -12.62 4.90
C ALA A 96 -13.15 -12.89 4.78
N GLU A 97 -13.61 -13.38 3.61
CA GLU A 97 -15.01 -13.70 3.38
C GLU A 97 -15.53 -14.80 4.32
N ARG A 98 -14.73 -15.83 4.60
CA ARG A 98 -15.12 -16.90 5.56
C ARG A 98 -15.39 -16.37 6.96
N PHE A 99 -14.76 -15.27 7.37
CA PHE A 99 -14.99 -14.61 8.65
C PHE A 99 -16.03 -13.48 8.59
N GLY A 100 -16.60 -13.21 7.40
CA GLY A 100 -17.50 -12.06 7.18
C GLY A 100 -16.77 -10.72 7.25
N HIS A 101 -15.46 -10.72 7.03
CA HIS A 101 -14.59 -9.55 7.05
C HIS A 101 -14.40 -8.99 5.63
N LYS A 102 -13.87 -7.77 5.53
CA LYS A 102 -13.66 -7.08 4.25
C LYS A 102 -12.24 -6.58 4.10
N ILE A 103 -11.68 -6.79 2.91
CA ILE A 103 -10.43 -6.17 2.46
C ILE A 103 -10.78 -5.09 1.44
N LEU A 104 -10.25 -3.90 1.63
CA LEU A 104 -10.57 -2.70 0.85
C LEU A 104 -9.31 -1.87 0.62
N THR A 105 -9.33 -0.98 -0.36
CA THR A 105 -8.45 0.19 -0.44
C THR A 105 -9.10 1.38 0.27
N ALA A 106 -8.36 2.45 0.58
CA ALA A 106 -8.98 3.66 1.14
C ALA A 106 -10.04 4.25 0.19
N ALA A 107 -9.85 4.14 -1.13
CA ALA A 107 -10.85 4.57 -2.11
C ALA A 107 -12.14 3.75 -1.97
N GLU A 108 -12.05 2.42 -1.95
CA GLU A 108 -13.21 1.53 -1.82
C GLU A 108 -13.92 1.68 -0.47
N PHE A 109 -13.16 1.92 0.61
CA PHE A 109 -13.73 2.22 1.93
C PHE A 109 -14.58 3.50 1.91
N LEU A 110 -14.20 4.49 1.09
CA LEU A 110 -14.97 5.71 0.84
C LEU A 110 -16.05 5.55 -0.25
N GLY A 111 -16.28 4.33 -0.78
CA GLY A 111 -17.24 4.08 -1.85
C GLY A 111 -16.81 4.60 -3.22
N LYS A 112 -15.50 4.81 -3.43
CA LYS A 112 -14.91 5.29 -4.69
C LYS A 112 -14.13 4.18 -5.38
N GLN A 113 -13.98 4.31 -6.70
CA GLN A 113 -13.11 3.43 -7.48
C GLN A 113 -11.64 3.86 -7.34
N GLY A 114 -10.74 2.91 -7.11
CA GLY A 114 -9.31 3.15 -7.10
C GLY A 114 -8.75 3.39 -8.51
N THR A 115 -7.92 4.42 -8.68
CA THR A 115 -7.31 4.76 -9.98
C THR A 115 -5.97 4.05 -10.23
N LEU A 116 -5.27 3.66 -9.15
CA LEU A 116 -3.97 2.97 -9.14
C LEU A 116 -2.91 3.65 -10.02
N LEU A 117 -2.80 4.99 -9.93
CA LEU A 117 -1.88 5.79 -10.75
C LEU A 117 -0.42 5.31 -10.65
N GLU A 118 0.02 4.94 -9.44
CA GLU A 118 1.39 4.48 -9.22
C GLU A 118 1.68 3.10 -9.84
N ALA A 119 0.69 2.19 -9.88
CA ALA A 119 0.84 0.92 -10.57
C ALA A 119 1.05 1.17 -12.08
N LYS A 120 0.28 2.10 -12.64
CA LYS A 120 0.32 2.49 -14.06
C LYS A 120 1.41 3.49 -14.40
N ARG A 121 2.32 3.83 -13.48
CA ARG A 121 3.27 4.96 -13.65
C ARG A 121 4.10 4.87 -14.93
N ARG A 122 4.48 3.67 -15.37
CA ARG A 122 5.29 3.47 -16.59
C ARG A 122 4.50 3.83 -17.85
N MET A 123 3.27 3.33 -17.95
CA MET A 123 2.34 3.66 -19.02
C MET A 123 2.04 5.16 -19.01
N LEU A 124 1.64 5.71 -17.85
CA LEU A 124 1.31 7.13 -17.71
C LEU A 124 2.49 8.05 -18.08
N PHE A 125 3.71 7.67 -17.70
CA PHE A 125 4.91 8.43 -18.06
C PHE A 125 5.22 8.38 -19.56
N ALA A 126 4.97 7.25 -20.22
CA ALA A 126 5.15 7.11 -21.66
C ALA A 126 4.10 7.90 -22.45
N GLU A 127 2.84 7.90 -22.00
CA GLU A 127 1.74 8.63 -22.63
C GLU A 127 1.79 10.14 -22.36
N ASN A 128 2.24 10.53 -21.16
CA ASN A 128 2.28 11.91 -20.70
C ASN A 128 3.70 12.25 -20.20
N PRO A 129 4.70 12.29 -21.10
CA PRO A 129 6.06 12.60 -20.68
C PRO A 129 6.17 14.03 -20.13
N PRO A 130 7.09 14.28 -19.20
CA PRO A 130 7.31 15.62 -18.66
C PRO A 130 7.77 16.60 -19.76
N SER A 131 7.60 17.90 -19.50
CA SER A 131 8.10 18.92 -20.42
C SER A 131 9.63 18.87 -20.55
N ARG A 132 10.17 19.30 -21.69
CA ARG A 132 11.63 19.43 -21.89
C ARG A 132 12.30 20.31 -20.83
N ASP A 133 11.61 21.34 -20.34
CA ASP A 133 12.12 22.20 -19.28
C ASP A 133 12.25 21.42 -17.95
N PHE A 134 11.27 20.57 -17.66
CA PHE A 134 11.31 19.70 -16.50
C PHE A 134 12.42 18.65 -16.62
N GLU A 135 12.62 18.05 -17.79
CA GLU A 135 13.71 17.10 -18.03
C GLU A 135 15.09 17.76 -17.81
N ARG A 136 15.28 18.96 -18.35
CA ARG A 136 16.51 19.75 -18.13
C ARG A 136 16.72 20.07 -16.66
N TRP A 137 15.66 20.47 -15.95
CA TRP A 137 15.72 20.68 -14.50
C TRP A 137 16.06 19.37 -13.76
N ASN A 138 15.50 18.24 -14.17
CA ASN A 138 15.74 16.95 -13.53
C ASN A 138 17.19 16.44 -13.71
N GLN A 139 17.92 16.92 -14.72
CA GLN A 139 19.33 16.60 -14.93
C GLN A 139 20.28 17.48 -14.08
N LYS A 140 19.77 18.54 -13.43
CA LYS A 140 20.59 19.43 -12.60
C LYS A 140 21.05 18.74 -11.31
N SER A 141 22.12 19.26 -10.70
CA SER A 141 22.63 18.76 -9.42
C SER A 141 21.65 18.99 -8.27
N MET A 142 21.73 18.15 -7.23
CA MET A 142 20.91 18.31 -6.01
C MET A 142 21.11 19.68 -5.34
N LYS A 143 22.31 20.29 -5.45
CA LYS A 143 22.58 21.63 -4.92
C LYS A 143 21.72 22.69 -5.61
N ILE A 144 21.51 22.56 -6.93
CA ILE A 144 20.67 23.47 -7.71
C ILE A 144 19.19 23.18 -7.44
N LYS A 145 18.77 21.91 -7.48
CA LYS A 145 17.37 21.51 -7.20
C LYS A 145 16.86 21.91 -5.81
N LYS A 146 17.75 22.14 -4.84
CA LYS A 146 17.39 22.68 -3.51
C LYS A 146 16.90 24.13 -3.54
N HIS A 147 17.35 24.92 -4.51
CA HIS A 147 17.07 26.36 -4.60
C HIS A 147 16.16 26.70 -5.79
N GLU A 148 16.16 25.87 -6.83
CA GLU A 148 15.30 26.02 -8.00
C GLU A 148 14.17 24.99 -7.99
N LYS A 149 12.93 25.48 -7.97
CA LYS A 149 11.75 24.61 -8.08
C LYS A 149 11.66 23.98 -9.47
N PRO A 150 11.10 22.76 -9.59
CA PRO A 150 10.82 22.16 -10.88
C PRO A 150 9.86 23.04 -11.71
N PRO A 151 10.08 23.18 -13.03
CA PRO A 151 9.15 23.87 -13.91
C PRO A 151 7.95 22.95 -14.17
N ILE A 152 7.00 22.95 -13.24
CA ILE A 152 5.73 22.22 -13.34
C ILE A 152 4.74 23.14 -14.05
N ARG A 153 4.15 22.66 -15.15
CA ARG A 153 2.93 23.29 -15.70
C ARG A 153 1.77 22.75 -14.87
N LEU A 154 1.02 23.64 -14.24
CA LEU A 154 -0.27 23.23 -13.67
C LEU A 154 -1.14 22.80 -14.86
N LEU A 155 -1.71 21.61 -14.77
CA LEU A 155 -2.75 21.18 -15.71
C LEU A 155 -3.98 22.00 -15.32
N ASP A 156 -4.45 22.86 -16.22
CA ASP A 156 -5.70 23.60 -16.09
C ASP A 156 -6.91 22.65 -16.08
#